data_AF-A0AAE4BM60-F1
#
_entry.id   AF-A0AAE4BM60-F1
#
_cell.length_a   1.000
_cell.length_b   1.000
_cell.length_c   1.000
_cell.angle_alpha   90.00
_cell.angle_beta   90.00
_cell.angle_gamma   90.00
#
_symmetry.space_group_name_H-M   'P 1'
#
loop_
_entity.id
_entity.type
_entity.pdbx_description
1 polymer ?
#
loop_
_entity_poly.entity_id
_entity_poly.type
_entity_poly.pdbx_seq_one_letter_code
_entity_poly.pdbx_strand_id
1 'polypeptide(L)'
;MTRSCLTAALLTALLSGGSVLTVALAQQDTTQPPAQGPGTLTAEGEATPADASADAPTAGAEQATVTLVRRSEKDGKDRQIVIVRTGTTDETGIFAFCQPLGDDPPETPTLAVFSETGAGGVQITIDKNVIRVPLAVVTQLPPKEGQEGSDGRVEASAGTARFLNPEEVPEKATDRLTRCEVQATPKPAPDTVIVTQGRTELKGQKLVYDSADGIARIDGPVTFRRSSDKDPLTGKSDRIEVSVDDEKTTLVGSVELRSGGGRTSRAARVEYDDTRNVARLYGSAEQPAESVQGGDTLRAGVIVYDLDRNEVYAEKAEGGTITGEFIDGQEGSGAATTATPTAPATPTTPQRP
;
A
#
# COMPACT_ATOMS: atom_id res chain seq x y z
N MET A 1 20.01 -44.73 -36.26
CA MET A 1 18.61 -44.67 -35.79
C MET A 1 18.05 -43.29 -36.09
N THR A 2 16.79 -43.22 -36.49
CA THR A 2 16.29 -42.20 -37.42
C THR A 2 15.93 -40.89 -36.74
N ARG A 3 16.56 -39.79 -37.15
CA ARG A 3 16.07 -38.42 -36.90
C ARG A 3 15.39 -37.92 -38.18
N SER A 4 14.14 -37.47 -38.08
CA SER A 4 13.37 -36.95 -39.22
C SER A 4 13.42 -35.41 -39.29
N CYS A 5 13.42 -34.85 -40.50
CA CYS A 5 13.61 -33.43 -40.78
C CYS A 5 12.30 -32.68 -41.10
N LEU A 6 12.24 -31.39 -40.73
CA LEU A 6 11.59 -30.24 -41.38
C LEU A 6 12.32 -28.97 -40.83
N THR A 7 12.75 -27.92 -41.54
CA THR A 7 12.72 -27.58 -43.00
C THR A 7 11.32 -27.35 -43.57
N ALA A 8 10.90 -26.17 -44.03
CA ALA A 8 11.53 -24.84 -44.24
C ALA A 8 10.47 -23.72 -43.91
N ALA A 9 10.62 -22.40 -44.09
CA ALA A 9 11.41 -21.62 -45.05
C ALA A 9 11.62 -20.15 -44.62
N LEU A 10 12.51 -19.45 -45.33
CA LEU A 10 12.71 -18.00 -45.26
C LEU A 10 11.49 -17.22 -45.77
N LEU A 11 11.27 -16.02 -45.23
CA LEU A 11 10.89 -14.88 -46.05
C LEU A 11 11.58 -13.60 -45.54
N THR A 12 12.30 -12.92 -46.44
CA THR A 12 13.02 -11.67 -46.15
C THR A 12 12.40 -10.56 -46.99
N ALA A 13 11.95 -9.48 -46.36
CA ALA A 13 11.62 -8.23 -47.05
C ALA A 13 11.87 -7.05 -46.11
N LEU A 14 12.74 -6.13 -46.52
CA LEU A 14 12.95 -4.85 -45.84
C LEU A 14 11.76 -3.93 -46.13
N LEU A 15 11.39 -3.08 -45.17
CA LEU A 15 10.93 -1.73 -45.47
C LEU A 15 11.31 -0.77 -44.33
N SER A 16 12.02 0.28 -44.71
CA SER A 16 12.47 1.40 -43.90
C SER A 16 11.31 2.33 -43.50
N GLY A 17 11.35 2.90 -42.28
CA GLY A 17 10.34 3.86 -41.84
C GLY A 17 10.58 4.41 -40.42
N GLY A 18 11.79 4.87 -40.12
CA GLY A 18 12.07 5.55 -38.86
C GLY A 18 11.48 6.97 -38.85
N SER A 19 10.56 7.24 -37.91
CA SER A 19 10.06 8.59 -37.64
C SER A 19 10.27 8.91 -36.16
N VAL A 20 11.38 9.59 -35.88
CA VAL A 20 11.69 10.11 -34.53
C VAL A 20 10.91 11.40 -34.34
N LEU A 21 9.95 11.40 -33.43
CA LEU A 21 9.19 12.59 -33.06
C LEU A 21 10.00 13.45 -32.08
N THR A 22 10.90 14.27 -32.63
CA THR A 22 11.58 15.34 -31.90
C THR A 22 10.57 16.44 -31.54
N VAL A 23 10.24 16.57 -30.25
CA VAL A 23 9.53 17.74 -29.73
C VAL A 23 10.54 18.86 -29.53
N ALA A 24 10.42 19.93 -30.33
CA ALA A 24 11.28 21.09 -30.22
C ALA A 24 10.86 21.98 -29.05
N LEU A 25 11.78 22.24 -28.11
CA LEU A 25 11.68 23.35 -27.17
C LEU A 25 12.23 24.61 -27.85
N ALA A 26 11.37 25.61 -28.05
CA ALA A 26 11.80 26.93 -28.50
C ALA A 26 12.28 27.75 -27.29
N GLN A 27 13.56 28.11 -27.28
CA GLN A 27 14.07 29.21 -26.45
C GLN A 27 13.96 30.52 -27.24
N GLN A 28 13.65 31.62 -26.55
CA GLN A 28 13.89 32.97 -27.06
C GLN A 28 14.97 33.66 -26.21
N ASP A 29 15.81 34.42 -26.90
CA ASP A 29 17.01 35.11 -26.43
C ASP A 29 16.80 36.04 -25.23
N THR A 30 17.85 36.20 -24.41
CA THR A 30 18.62 37.47 -24.46
C THR A 30 20.01 37.40 -23.78
N THR A 31 20.95 38.08 -24.45
CA THR A 31 22.27 38.61 -24.00
C THR A 31 23.47 37.66 -23.80
N GLN A 32 24.61 38.14 -24.36
CA GLN A 32 25.91 37.48 -24.54
C GLN A 32 27.04 38.36 -23.89
N PRO A 33 28.36 38.11 -24.06
CA PRO A 33 29.29 37.61 -23.04
C PRO A 33 30.34 38.70 -22.60
N PRO A 34 31.49 38.41 -21.93
CA PRO A 34 32.66 37.63 -22.44
C PRO A 34 33.18 36.56 -21.42
N ALA A 35 33.66 35.37 -21.79
CA ALA A 35 34.82 35.01 -22.62
C ALA A 35 36.21 35.32 -21.98
N GLN A 36 36.82 34.31 -21.35
CA GLN A 36 38.28 34.13 -21.28
C GLN A 36 38.65 32.65 -21.48
N GLY A 37 39.79 32.41 -22.14
CA GLY A 37 40.20 31.13 -22.72
C GLY A 37 41.17 30.28 -21.89
N PRO A 38 41.86 29.30 -22.52
CA PRO A 38 42.17 28.02 -21.87
C PRO A 38 43.60 27.90 -21.33
N GLY A 39 43.77 26.99 -20.36
CA GLY A 39 45.07 26.54 -19.85
C GLY A 39 45.09 25.04 -19.57
N THR A 40 45.91 24.30 -20.32
CA THR A 40 46.20 22.87 -20.14
C THR A 40 47.38 22.68 -19.18
N LEU A 41 47.47 21.54 -18.46
CA LEU A 41 48.66 20.64 -18.35
C LEU A 41 48.64 19.74 -17.09
N THR A 42 49.05 18.46 -17.28
CA THR A 42 49.75 17.49 -16.37
C THR A 42 49.30 17.32 -14.90
N ALA A 43 49.01 16.13 -14.33
CA ALA A 43 49.55 14.75 -14.40
C ALA A 43 50.55 14.36 -13.28
N GLU A 44 50.20 13.26 -12.58
CA GLU A 44 51.01 12.33 -11.75
C GLU A 44 51.53 12.67 -10.33
N GLY A 45 51.50 11.61 -9.48
CA GLY A 45 52.06 11.46 -8.12
C GLY A 45 51.03 11.53 -6.98
N GLU A 46 51.02 10.71 -5.91
CA GLU A 46 51.61 9.40 -5.57
C GLU A 46 50.93 8.94 -4.23
N ALA A 47 51.16 7.71 -3.78
CA ALA A 47 50.49 6.97 -2.70
C ALA A 47 50.29 7.62 -1.29
N THR A 48 49.07 7.44 -0.75
CA THR A 48 48.71 6.72 0.51
C THR A 48 49.73 6.73 1.68
N PRO A 49 49.35 7.12 2.92
CA PRO A 49 48.53 6.23 3.77
C PRO A 49 47.28 6.83 4.42
N ALA A 50 46.32 5.95 4.69
CA ALA A 50 45.14 6.23 5.50
C ALA A 50 45.54 6.33 6.98
N ASP A 51 45.02 7.34 7.67
CA ASP A 51 45.07 7.43 9.13
C ASP A 51 43.68 7.10 9.68
N ALA A 52 43.62 6.05 10.50
CA ALA A 52 42.37 5.53 11.04
C ALA A 52 42.06 6.21 12.38
N SER A 53 41.48 7.41 12.32
CA SER A 53 40.88 8.05 13.49
C SER A 53 39.40 7.67 13.57
N ALA A 54 39.06 6.92 14.62
CA ALA A 54 37.68 6.59 14.95
C ALA A 54 37.00 7.83 15.58
N ASP A 55 36.50 8.73 14.74
CA ASP A 55 35.54 9.72 15.18
C ASP A 55 34.19 9.04 15.45
N ALA A 56 33.58 9.39 16.59
CA ALA A 56 32.21 9.02 16.91
C ALA A 56 31.27 9.51 15.79
N PRO A 57 30.13 8.81 15.52
CA PRO A 57 29.21 9.22 14.47
C PRO A 57 28.71 10.63 14.76
N THR A 58 29.25 11.60 14.01
CA THR A 58 28.79 12.98 14.05
C THR A 58 27.40 12.97 13.45
N ALA A 59 26.40 13.39 14.23
CA ALA A 59 24.99 13.42 13.83
C ALA A 59 24.75 14.47 12.72
N GLY A 60 25.18 14.11 11.50
CA GLY A 60 24.83 14.80 10.27
C GLY A 60 23.39 14.44 9.89
N ALA A 61 22.63 15.46 9.50
CA ALA A 61 21.21 15.37 9.15
C ALA A 61 20.94 14.69 7.79
N GLU A 62 21.55 13.52 7.55
CA GLU A 62 21.16 12.64 6.46
C GLU A 62 19.81 11.99 6.80
N GLN A 63 18.93 11.85 5.82
CA GLN A 63 17.61 11.25 6.04
C GLN A 63 17.78 9.76 6.41
N ALA A 64 17.63 9.45 7.69
CA ALA A 64 17.75 8.09 8.18
C ALA A 64 16.75 7.18 7.46
N THR A 65 17.27 6.18 6.75
CA THR A 65 16.50 5.29 5.87
C THR A 65 16.92 3.83 6.07
N VAL A 66 15.94 2.94 6.12
CA VAL A 66 16.13 1.48 6.03
C VAL A 66 15.17 0.94 4.99
N THR A 67 15.68 0.10 4.09
CA THR A 67 14.88 -0.62 3.10
C THR A 67 14.92 -2.10 3.41
N LEU A 68 13.74 -2.70 3.60
CA LEU A 68 13.58 -4.15 3.55
C LEU A 68 13.23 -4.57 2.12
N VAL A 69 13.79 -5.68 1.67
CA VAL A 69 13.58 -6.24 0.32
C VAL A 69 12.96 -7.63 0.45
N ARG A 70 11.72 -7.76 -0.02
CA ARG A 70 11.00 -9.02 -0.11
C ARG A 70 11.00 -9.56 -1.53
N ARG A 71 11.70 -10.67 -1.75
CA ARG A 71 11.55 -11.50 -2.97
C ARG A 71 10.27 -12.32 -2.86
N SER A 72 9.27 -12.05 -3.70
CA SER A 72 8.03 -12.83 -3.67
C SER A 72 8.23 -14.23 -4.25
N GLU A 73 7.75 -15.25 -3.55
CA GLU A 73 7.76 -16.64 -4.02
C GLU A 73 6.78 -16.88 -5.18
N LYS A 74 5.78 -16.00 -5.35
CA LYS A 74 4.69 -16.13 -6.32
C LYS A 74 5.09 -15.74 -7.75
N ASP A 75 5.86 -14.66 -7.89
CA ASP A 75 6.27 -14.12 -9.21
C ASP A 75 7.78 -13.87 -9.33
N GLY A 76 8.56 -14.16 -8.29
CA GLY A 76 10.01 -14.01 -8.29
C GLY A 76 10.52 -12.56 -8.35
N LYS A 77 9.68 -11.55 -8.12
CA LYS A 77 10.10 -10.14 -8.10
C LYS A 77 10.37 -9.63 -6.69
N ASP A 78 11.32 -8.72 -6.61
CA ASP A 78 11.61 -7.96 -5.39
C ASP A 78 10.61 -6.82 -5.19
N ARG A 79 10.19 -6.66 -3.94
CA ARG A 79 9.28 -5.62 -3.44
C ARG A 79 9.96 -4.93 -2.26
N GLN A 80 9.85 -3.61 -2.19
CA GLN A 80 10.54 -2.83 -1.17
C GLN A 80 9.58 -2.30 -0.12
N ILE A 81 10.02 -2.34 1.14
CA ILE A 81 9.40 -1.65 2.27
C ILE A 81 10.43 -0.62 2.74
N VAL A 82 10.12 0.66 2.55
CA VAL A 82 11.06 1.75 2.83
C VAL A 82 10.61 2.48 4.09
N ILE A 83 11.48 2.57 5.09
CA ILE A 83 11.24 3.26 6.35
C ILE A 83 12.17 4.48 6.41
N VAL A 84 11.60 5.67 6.55
CA VAL A 84 12.33 6.95 6.55
C VAL A 84 11.92 7.80 7.74
N ARG A 85 12.90 8.35 8.46
CA ARG A 85 12.66 9.44 9.42
C ARG A 85 12.49 10.75 8.65
N THR A 86 11.35 11.43 8.79
CA THR A 86 11.11 12.69 8.06
C THR A 86 11.71 13.93 8.71
N GLY A 87 11.95 13.89 10.03
CA GLY A 87 12.67 14.95 10.76
C GLY A 87 14.18 14.84 10.55
N THR A 88 14.84 16.00 10.57
CA THR A 88 16.29 16.14 10.28
C THR A 88 17.11 16.59 11.50
N THR A 89 16.50 16.77 12.68
CA THR A 89 17.19 17.19 13.92
C THR A 89 16.80 16.29 15.08
N ASP A 90 17.74 15.94 15.96
CA ASP A 90 17.44 15.03 17.08
C ASP A 90 16.59 15.64 18.20
N GLU A 91 16.21 16.92 18.05
CA GLU A 91 15.23 17.60 18.90
C GLU A 91 13.82 16.99 18.76
N THR A 92 13.45 16.52 17.56
CA THR A 92 12.10 16.02 17.27
C THR A 92 12.00 14.49 17.30
N GLY A 93 13.11 13.77 17.45
CA GLY A 93 13.16 12.33 17.28
C GLY A 93 14.56 11.75 17.33
N ILE A 94 14.69 10.44 17.10
CA ILE A 94 15.99 9.77 16.97
C ILE A 94 15.96 8.73 15.85
N PHE A 95 17.14 8.40 15.34
CA PHE A 95 17.40 7.18 14.60
C PHE A 95 18.56 6.42 15.25
N ALA A 96 18.39 5.13 15.46
CA ALA A 96 19.46 4.25 15.95
C ALA A 96 19.53 2.96 15.14
N PHE A 97 20.73 2.48 14.86
CA PHE A 97 21.00 1.31 14.03
C PHE A 97 21.91 0.34 14.78
N CYS A 98 21.30 -0.71 15.34
CA CYS A 98 21.94 -1.66 16.24
C CYS A 98 22.32 -2.92 15.46
N GLN A 99 23.60 -3.01 15.08
CA GLN A 99 24.18 -4.20 14.47
C GLN A 99 24.31 -5.35 15.49
N PRO A 100 24.34 -6.61 15.02
CA PRO A 100 24.87 -7.73 15.81
C PRO A 100 26.31 -7.46 16.25
N LEU A 101 26.67 -7.92 17.45
CA LEU A 101 28.03 -7.83 17.99
C LEU A 101 28.83 -9.09 17.63
N GLY A 102 30.15 -9.04 17.76
CA GLY A 102 31.05 -10.10 17.29
C GLY A 102 30.94 -11.43 18.05
N ASP A 103 30.26 -11.44 19.20
CA ASP A 103 29.89 -12.61 20.01
C ASP A 103 28.47 -13.12 19.73
N ASP A 104 27.63 -12.37 19.02
CA ASP A 104 26.28 -12.78 18.66
C ASP A 104 26.31 -13.82 17.49
N PRO A 105 25.34 -14.77 17.43
CA PRO A 105 25.24 -15.74 16.33
C PRO A 105 25.08 -15.09 14.94
N PRO A 106 25.55 -15.72 13.83
CA PRO A 106 25.49 -15.14 12.49
C PRO A 106 24.07 -14.92 11.94
N GLU A 107 23.08 -15.65 12.46
CA GLU A 107 21.66 -15.47 12.14
C GLU A 107 21.01 -14.26 12.85
N THR A 108 21.75 -13.58 13.73
CA THR A 108 21.27 -12.48 14.56
C THR A 108 20.85 -11.29 13.68
N PRO A 109 19.58 -10.84 13.74
CA PRO A 109 19.12 -9.74 12.90
C PRO A 109 19.61 -8.38 13.39
N THR A 110 19.76 -7.43 12.47
CA THR A 110 19.94 -6.01 12.79
C THR A 110 18.64 -5.42 13.36
N LEU A 111 18.74 -4.45 14.27
CA LEU A 111 17.61 -3.57 14.62
C LEU A 111 17.84 -2.15 14.11
N ALA A 112 16.76 -1.52 13.66
CA ALA A 112 16.71 -0.08 13.49
C ALA A 112 15.53 0.48 14.29
N VAL A 113 15.73 1.60 14.98
CA VAL A 113 14.69 2.29 15.74
C VAL A 113 14.55 3.69 15.19
N PHE A 114 13.32 4.05 14.84
CA PHE A 114 12.94 5.36 14.32
C PHE A 114 11.91 5.95 15.27
N SER A 115 12.18 7.13 15.83
CA SER A 115 11.20 7.90 16.59
C SER A 115 11.14 9.30 15.99
N GLU A 116 9.95 9.84 15.74
CA GLU A 116 9.79 11.17 15.17
C GLU A 116 8.43 11.77 15.58
N THR A 117 8.49 12.93 16.24
CA THR A 117 7.33 13.64 16.80
C THR A 117 6.89 14.84 15.96
N GLY A 118 7.70 15.25 14.99
CA GLY A 118 7.35 16.26 13.99
C GLY A 118 6.19 15.79 13.09
N ALA A 119 5.55 16.75 12.41
CA ALA A 119 4.31 16.50 11.66
C ALA A 119 4.42 15.44 10.54
N GLY A 120 5.63 15.16 10.04
CA GLY A 120 5.89 14.11 9.05
C GLY A 120 6.04 12.71 9.64
N GLY A 121 6.34 12.58 10.95
CA GLY A 121 6.56 11.30 11.63
C GLY A 121 7.68 10.44 11.03
N VAL A 122 7.66 9.16 11.38
CA VAL A 122 8.33 8.11 10.60
C VAL A 122 7.39 7.73 9.46
N GLN A 123 7.92 7.72 8.24
CA GLN A 123 7.19 7.29 7.05
C GLN A 123 7.60 5.87 6.69
N ILE A 124 6.63 4.98 6.52
CA ILE A 124 6.80 3.61 6.05
C ILE A 124 6.03 3.48 4.73
N THR A 125 6.70 3.13 3.64
CA THR A 125 6.07 2.92 2.32
C THR A 125 5.98 1.43 2.02
N ILE A 126 4.78 0.94 1.72
CA ILE A 126 4.48 -0.47 1.37
C ILE A 126 3.55 -0.49 0.15
N ASP A 127 4.05 -0.96 -0.99
CA ASP A 127 3.37 -0.79 -2.29
C ASP A 127 2.96 0.68 -2.50
N LYS A 128 1.66 0.99 -2.61
CA LYS A 128 1.10 2.33 -2.83
C LYS A 128 0.68 3.01 -1.52
N ASN A 129 0.86 2.34 -0.39
CA ASN A 129 0.49 2.85 0.92
C ASN A 129 1.64 3.64 1.52
N VAL A 130 1.39 4.92 1.84
CA VAL A 130 2.30 5.76 2.62
C VAL A 130 1.77 5.81 4.05
N ILE A 131 2.52 5.27 5.00
CA ILE A 131 2.07 5.08 6.37
C ILE A 131 2.89 5.99 7.29
N ARG A 132 2.23 6.79 8.13
CA ARG A 132 2.85 7.70 9.09
C ARG A 132 2.61 7.22 10.51
N VAL A 133 3.67 7.19 11.31
CA VAL A 133 3.70 6.71 12.70
C VAL A 133 4.73 7.50 13.53
N PRO A 134 4.51 7.72 14.85
CA PRO A 134 5.52 8.34 15.72
C PRO A 134 6.74 7.47 16.00
N LEU A 135 6.57 6.14 16.13
CA LEU A 135 7.63 5.18 16.40
C LEU A 135 7.53 3.98 15.47
N ALA A 136 8.66 3.57 14.90
CA ALA A 136 8.84 2.29 14.23
C ALA A 136 10.10 1.56 14.73
N VAL A 137 9.97 0.27 15.02
CA VAL A 137 11.08 -0.65 15.31
C VAL A 137 11.14 -1.65 14.17
N VAL A 138 12.26 -1.69 13.47
CA VAL A 138 12.53 -2.57 12.34
C VAL A 138 13.51 -3.64 12.79
N THR A 139 13.18 -4.91 12.54
CA THR A 139 14.11 -6.03 12.63
C THR A 139 14.45 -6.45 11.21
N GLN A 140 15.68 -6.25 10.77
CA GLN A 140 16.16 -6.66 9.46
C GLN A 140 16.93 -7.96 9.62
N LEU A 141 16.53 -9.02 8.90
CA LEU A 141 17.23 -10.30 8.93
C LEU A 141 18.63 -10.17 8.30
N PRO A 142 19.51 -11.17 8.45
CA PRO A 142 20.65 -11.31 7.56
C PRO A 142 20.16 -11.62 6.13
N PRO A 143 20.81 -11.07 5.09
CA PRO A 143 20.48 -11.39 3.70
C PRO A 143 20.68 -12.89 3.43
N LYS A 144 19.77 -13.50 2.67
CA LYS A 144 19.92 -14.91 2.26
C LYS A 144 21.02 -15.04 1.21
N GLU A 145 21.74 -16.15 1.21
CA GLU A 145 22.80 -16.41 0.23
C GLU A 145 22.26 -16.29 -1.21
N GLY A 146 22.94 -15.47 -2.03
CA GLY A 146 22.53 -15.21 -3.41
C GLY A 146 21.32 -14.28 -3.60
N GLN A 147 20.83 -13.60 -2.55
CA GLN A 147 19.79 -12.58 -2.65
C GLN A 147 20.34 -11.18 -2.38
N GLU A 148 19.92 -10.20 -3.18
CA GLU A 148 20.24 -8.79 -2.94
C GLU A 148 19.21 -8.18 -1.96
N GLY A 149 19.69 -7.63 -0.85
CA GLY A 149 18.86 -7.06 0.21
C GLY A 149 18.38 -8.08 1.25
N SER A 150 17.61 -7.60 2.23
CA SER A 150 17.02 -8.45 3.26
C SER A 150 15.60 -8.02 3.61
N ASP A 151 14.73 -9.01 3.81
CA ASP A 151 13.41 -8.84 4.41
C ASP A 151 13.52 -8.73 5.95
N GLY A 152 12.40 -8.67 6.65
CA GLY A 152 12.40 -8.51 8.11
C GLY A 152 11.03 -8.45 8.77
N ARG A 153 10.92 -7.60 9.78
CA ARG A 153 9.70 -7.33 10.55
C ARG A 153 9.67 -5.84 10.90
N VAL A 154 8.50 -5.21 10.84
CA VAL A 154 8.32 -3.80 11.25
C VAL A 154 7.19 -3.72 12.26
N GLU A 155 7.45 -3.11 13.42
CA GLU A 155 6.42 -2.83 14.42
C GLU A 155 6.34 -1.31 14.68
N ALA A 156 5.16 -0.72 14.51
CA ALA A 156 5.00 0.72 14.66
C ALA A 156 3.72 1.13 15.42
N SER A 157 3.80 2.24 16.16
CA SER A 157 2.74 2.70 17.08
C SER A 157 2.96 4.15 17.56
N ALA A 158 2.15 4.63 18.52
CA ALA A 158 2.21 5.99 19.10
C ALA A 158 3.31 6.16 20.17
N GLY A 159 4.25 5.22 20.21
CA GLY A 159 5.35 5.24 21.15
C GLY A 159 6.39 6.31 20.85
N THR A 160 7.46 6.29 21.64
CA THR A 160 8.67 7.08 21.39
C THR A 160 9.90 6.19 21.59
N ALA A 161 11.05 6.65 21.11
CA ALA A 161 12.34 6.13 21.51
C ALA A 161 13.30 7.25 21.90
N ARG A 162 14.32 6.89 22.69
CA ARG A 162 15.40 7.78 23.10
C ARG A 162 16.71 7.00 23.22
N PHE A 163 17.82 7.72 23.18
CA PHE A 163 19.08 7.19 23.69
C PHE A 163 19.04 7.12 25.23
N LEU A 164 19.74 6.13 25.75
CA LEU A 164 20.06 5.95 27.16
C LEU A 164 21.42 6.59 27.42
N ASN A 165 21.61 7.19 28.59
CA ASN A 165 22.96 7.51 29.05
C ASN A 165 23.67 6.20 29.44
N PRO A 166 25.01 6.10 29.35
CA PRO A 166 25.73 4.88 29.75
C PRO A 166 25.46 4.44 31.19
N GLU A 167 25.15 5.37 32.10
CA GLU A 167 24.76 5.10 33.50
C GLU A 167 23.38 4.44 33.64
N GLU A 168 22.50 4.59 32.64
CA GLU A 168 21.17 3.97 32.60
C GLU A 168 21.21 2.55 32.02
N VAL A 169 22.30 2.15 31.37
CA VAL A 169 22.48 0.83 30.75
C VAL A 169 23.01 -0.15 31.79
N PRO A 170 22.24 -1.18 32.20
CA PRO A 170 22.73 -2.16 33.15
C PRO A 170 23.89 -2.97 32.55
N GLU A 171 24.97 -3.20 33.30
CA GLU A 171 26.12 -4.05 32.88
C GLU A 171 25.71 -5.46 32.40
N LYS A 172 24.51 -5.91 32.78
CA LYS A 172 23.93 -7.22 32.45
C LYS A 172 22.71 -7.10 31.53
N ALA A 173 22.59 -6.02 30.76
CA ALA A 173 21.57 -5.86 29.74
C ALA A 173 21.65 -7.02 28.73
N THR A 174 20.54 -7.72 28.53
CA THR A 174 20.44 -8.86 27.61
C THR A 174 19.62 -8.54 26.37
N ASP A 175 18.73 -7.54 26.44
CA ASP A 175 18.03 -7.05 25.27
C ASP A 175 18.96 -6.15 24.42
N ARG A 176 18.89 -6.34 23.11
CA ARG A 176 19.82 -5.71 22.17
C ARG A 176 19.64 -4.19 22.05
N LEU A 177 18.44 -3.66 22.32
CA LEU A 177 18.22 -2.22 22.30
C LEU A 177 18.94 -1.55 23.48
N THR A 178 18.80 -2.08 24.70
CA THR A 178 19.53 -1.56 25.86
C THR A 178 21.05 -1.77 25.75
N ARG A 179 21.53 -2.91 25.19
CA ARG A 179 22.96 -3.09 24.83
C ARG A 179 23.46 -2.06 23.80
N CYS A 180 22.56 -1.51 22.99
CA CYS A 180 22.80 -0.48 21.98
C CYS A 180 22.53 0.95 22.51
N GLU A 181 22.37 1.11 23.83
CA GLU A 181 22.06 2.39 24.49
C GLU A 181 20.76 3.04 23.98
N VAL A 182 19.75 2.23 23.61
CA VAL A 182 18.47 2.69 23.05
C VAL A 182 17.30 2.13 23.87
N GLN A 183 16.34 2.99 24.19
CA GLN A 183 15.06 2.59 24.77
C GLN A 183 13.92 2.98 23.82
N ALA A 184 13.21 1.97 23.29
CA ALA A 184 11.95 2.16 22.58
C ALA A 184 10.77 1.81 23.50
N THR A 185 9.72 2.65 23.50
CA THR A 185 8.51 2.46 24.30
C THR A 185 7.28 2.40 23.39
N PRO A 186 6.99 1.24 22.75
CA PRO A 186 5.80 1.07 21.91
C PRO A 186 4.50 1.32 22.69
N LYS A 187 3.57 2.04 22.05
CA LYS A 187 2.28 2.39 22.64
C LYS A 187 1.19 2.40 21.56
N PRO A 188 0.49 1.28 21.32
CA PRO A 188 -0.70 1.28 20.48
C PRO A 188 -1.73 2.28 21.01
N ALA A 189 -2.26 3.14 20.13
CA ALA A 189 -3.29 4.12 20.47
C ALA A 189 -4.14 4.45 19.23
N PRO A 190 -5.45 4.75 19.37
CA PRO A 190 -6.32 5.13 18.25
C PRO A 190 -5.76 6.28 17.42
N ASP A 191 -6.17 6.30 16.15
CA ASP A 191 -5.90 7.37 15.19
C ASP A 191 -4.42 7.75 14.97
N THR A 192 -3.50 6.84 15.32
CA THR A 192 -2.05 7.09 15.26
C THR A 192 -1.40 6.57 13.99
N VAL A 193 -1.71 5.33 13.58
CA VAL A 193 -1.17 4.76 12.34
C VAL A 193 -2.01 5.28 11.20
N ILE A 194 -1.52 6.34 10.54
CA ILE A 194 -2.21 7.00 9.44
C ILE A 194 -1.70 6.40 8.13
N VAL A 195 -2.59 5.79 7.34
CA VAL A 195 -2.29 5.23 6.02
C VAL A 195 -2.90 6.13 4.97
N THR A 196 -2.12 6.56 4.00
CA THR A 196 -2.60 7.30 2.82
C THR A 196 -2.35 6.45 1.58
N GLN A 197 -3.41 6.19 0.81
CA GLN A 197 -3.38 5.55 -0.50
C GLN A 197 -4.27 6.35 -1.45
N GLY A 198 -3.66 7.08 -2.39
CA GLY A 198 -4.38 7.93 -3.35
C GLY A 198 -5.26 8.98 -2.67
N ARG A 199 -6.58 8.85 -2.84
CA ARG A 199 -7.60 9.73 -2.22
C ARG A 199 -8.10 9.26 -0.86
N THR A 200 -7.60 8.13 -0.37
CA THR A 200 -8.09 7.45 0.84
C THR A 200 -7.08 7.59 1.98
N GLU A 201 -7.58 8.09 3.11
CA GLU A 201 -6.89 8.10 4.41
C GLU A 201 -7.54 7.04 5.31
N LEU A 202 -6.74 6.18 5.93
CA LEU A 202 -7.15 5.21 6.94
C LEU A 202 -6.37 5.44 8.23
N LYS A 203 -6.96 5.09 9.36
CA LYS A 203 -6.38 5.30 10.69
C LYS A 203 -6.54 4.07 11.57
N GLY A 204 -5.46 3.63 12.21
CA GLY A 204 -5.45 2.49 13.14
C GLY A 204 -4.49 2.71 14.32
N GLN A 205 -4.22 1.65 15.08
CA GLN A 205 -3.52 1.72 16.37
C GLN A 205 -2.06 1.26 16.36
N LYS A 206 -1.80 0.16 15.67
CA LYS A 206 -0.48 -0.51 15.61
C LYS A 206 -0.32 -1.10 14.22
N LEU A 207 0.87 -0.97 13.63
CA LEU A 207 1.28 -1.72 12.46
C LEU A 207 2.22 -2.85 12.88
N VAL A 208 2.03 -4.03 12.30
CA VAL A 208 2.97 -5.16 12.32
C VAL A 208 3.10 -5.74 10.91
N TYR A 209 4.26 -5.58 10.27
CA TYR A 209 4.66 -6.35 9.09
C TYR A 209 5.56 -7.51 9.50
N ASP A 210 5.37 -8.69 8.92
CA ASP A 210 6.21 -9.86 9.13
C ASP A 210 6.58 -10.56 7.82
N SER A 211 7.87 -10.80 7.60
CA SER A 211 8.40 -11.52 6.43
C SER A 211 7.97 -12.98 6.34
N ALA A 212 7.53 -13.62 7.43
CA ALA A 212 7.07 -15.00 7.43
C ALA A 212 5.79 -15.20 6.59
N ASP A 213 4.95 -14.17 6.47
CA ASP A 213 3.73 -14.21 5.65
C ASP A 213 3.61 -13.06 4.63
N GLY A 214 4.44 -12.02 4.71
CA GLY A 214 4.43 -10.90 3.78
C GLY A 214 3.25 -9.94 3.98
N ILE A 215 2.58 -9.97 5.14
CA ILE A 215 1.38 -9.17 5.40
C ILE A 215 1.68 -8.09 6.45
N ALA A 216 1.53 -6.82 6.07
CA ALA A 216 1.45 -5.71 7.00
C ALA A 216 0.03 -5.59 7.55
N ARG A 217 -0.14 -5.86 8.85
CA ARG A 217 -1.40 -5.79 9.58
C ARG A 217 -1.47 -4.50 10.36
N ILE A 218 -2.60 -3.80 10.29
CA ILE A 218 -2.84 -2.56 11.02
C ILE A 218 -4.10 -2.75 11.89
N ASP A 219 -3.89 -2.87 13.20
CA ASP A 219 -4.96 -3.18 14.14
C ASP A 219 -5.88 -1.99 14.40
N GLY A 220 -7.18 -2.27 14.47
CA GLY A 220 -8.22 -1.27 14.70
C GLY A 220 -8.52 -0.98 16.18
N PRO A 221 -9.56 -0.17 16.48
CA PRO A 221 -10.62 0.24 15.56
C PRO A 221 -10.07 1.07 14.40
N VAL A 222 -10.37 0.64 13.18
CA VAL A 222 -9.96 1.36 11.98
C VAL A 222 -11.05 2.34 11.61
N THR A 223 -10.68 3.58 11.31
CA THR A 223 -11.54 4.51 10.57
C THR A 223 -10.94 4.77 9.19
N PHE A 224 -11.77 5.01 8.18
CA PHE A 224 -11.29 5.48 6.89
C PHE A 224 -12.16 6.60 6.32
N ARG A 225 -11.55 7.41 5.46
CA ARG A 225 -12.18 8.48 4.70
C ARG A 225 -11.56 8.59 3.31
N ARG A 226 -12.39 8.63 2.27
CA ARG A 226 -12.00 8.95 0.89
C ARG A 226 -12.55 10.32 0.52
N SER A 227 -11.69 11.22 0.07
CA SER A 227 -12.10 12.53 -0.42
C SER A 227 -12.68 12.45 -1.84
N SER A 228 -13.80 13.14 -2.05
CA SER A 228 -14.52 13.24 -3.32
C SER A 228 -15.48 14.42 -3.23
N ASP A 229 -15.56 15.22 -4.30
CA ASP A 229 -16.41 16.43 -4.33
C ASP A 229 -17.90 16.11 -4.48
N LYS A 230 -18.23 14.90 -4.96
CA LYS A 230 -19.61 14.44 -5.20
C LYS A 230 -20.11 13.50 -4.10
N ASP A 231 -19.32 12.47 -3.83
CA ASP A 231 -19.68 11.37 -2.94
C ASP A 231 -18.46 11.01 -2.06
N PRO A 232 -18.24 11.74 -0.95
CA PRO A 232 -17.24 11.33 0.04
C PRO A 232 -17.63 9.97 0.64
N LEU A 233 -16.65 9.10 0.84
CA LEU A 233 -16.83 7.80 1.48
C LEU A 233 -16.20 7.84 2.88
N THR A 234 -16.89 7.27 3.86
CA THR A 234 -16.37 7.08 5.22
C THR A 234 -16.65 5.66 5.68
N GLY A 235 -15.97 5.21 6.73
CA GLY A 235 -16.33 3.93 7.33
C GLY A 235 -15.34 3.42 8.36
N LYS A 236 -15.47 2.13 8.67
CA LYS A 236 -14.75 1.44 9.74
C LYS A 236 -14.49 -0.03 9.42
N SER A 237 -13.48 -0.61 10.08
CA SER A 237 -13.22 -2.05 10.15
C SER A 237 -12.44 -2.41 11.42
N ASP A 238 -12.27 -3.71 11.69
CA ASP A 238 -11.54 -4.19 12.86
C ASP A 238 -10.01 -4.20 12.65
N ARG A 239 -9.55 -4.33 11.40
CA ARG A 239 -8.14 -4.13 10.97
C ARG A 239 -8.01 -3.81 9.48
N ILE A 240 -6.78 -3.49 9.05
CA ILE A 240 -6.32 -3.46 7.66
C ILE A 240 -5.26 -4.58 7.47
N GLU A 241 -5.25 -5.23 6.32
CA GLU A 241 -4.20 -6.14 5.87
C GLU A 241 -3.68 -5.66 4.51
N VAL A 242 -2.37 -5.40 4.40
CA VAL A 242 -1.69 -5.11 3.14
C VAL A 242 -0.79 -6.30 2.81
N SER A 243 -1.16 -7.07 1.79
CA SER A 243 -0.29 -8.11 1.23
C SER A 243 0.77 -7.45 0.37
N VAL A 244 2.04 -7.64 0.74
CA VAL A 244 3.18 -7.15 -0.05
C VAL A 244 3.28 -7.96 -1.34
N ASP A 245 3.12 -9.28 -1.26
CA ASP A 245 3.18 -10.18 -2.40
C ASP A 245 2.08 -9.94 -3.45
N ASP A 246 0.84 -9.68 -3.00
CA ASP A 246 -0.30 -9.43 -3.89
C ASP A 246 -0.54 -7.95 -4.23
N GLU A 247 0.26 -7.02 -3.67
CA GLU A 247 0.10 -5.56 -3.81
C GLU A 247 -1.32 -5.08 -3.48
N LYS A 248 -1.87 -5.59 -2.36
CA LYS A 248 -3.32 -5.60 -2.11
C LYS A 248 -3.71 -5.15 -0.70
N THR A 249 -4.45 -4.05 -0.62
CA THR A 249 -5.03 -3.51 0.62
C THR A 249 -6.40 -4.11 0.88
N THR A 250 -6.64 -4.62 2.09
CA THR A 250 -7.90 -5.23 2.51
C THR A 250 -8.36 -4.73 3.88
N LEU A 251 -9.61 -4.32 4.00
CA LEU A 251 -10.28 -4.10 5.29
C LEU A 251 -10.86 -5.43 5.79
N VAL A 252 -10.69 -5.73 7.07
CA VAL A 252 -11.11 -7.02 7.65
C VAL A 252 -11.85 -6.78 8.97
N GLY A 253 -12.94 -7.53 9.14
CA GLY A 253 -13.78 -7.52 10.33
C GLY A 253 -14.74 -6.33 10.35
N SER A 254 -16.02 -6.63 10.57
CA SER A 254 -17.09 -5.66 10.83
C SER A 254 -17.15 -4.46 9.86
N VAL A 255 -16.78 -4.67 8.59
CA VAL A 255 -16.52 -3.57 7.66
C VAL A 255 -17.82 -2.87 7.31
N GLU A 256 -17.84 -1.55 7.46
CA GLU A 256 -18.98 -0.70 7.11
C GLU A 256 -18.48 0.50 6.29
N LEU A 257 -19.01 0.66 5.07
CA LEU A 257 -18.76 1.80 4.18
C LEU A 257 -20.03 2.67 4.12
N ARG A 258 -19.90 4.00 4.15
CA ARG A 258 -21.00 4.96 4.05
C ARG A 258 -20.65 6.08 3.06
N SER A 259 -21.49 6.27 2.04
CA SER A 259 -21.36 7.35 1.05
C SER A 259 -22.11 8.61 1.47
N GLY A 260 -21.70 9.77 0.96
CA GLY A 260 -22.46 11.02 1.02
C GLY A 260 -23.91 10.88 0.52
N GLY A 261 -24.13 10.18 -0.61
CA GLY A 261 -25.46 9.84 -1.14
C GLY A 261 -26.30 8.83 -0.35
N GLY A 262 -26.02 8.64 0.96
CA GLY A 262 -26.86 7.86 1.88
C GLY A 262 -26.74 6.34 1.83
N ARG A 263 -26.00 5.77 0.86
CA ARG A 263 -25.76 4.31 0.81
C ARG A 263 -24.86 3.85 1.95
N THR A 264 -25.24 2.76 2.61
CA THR A 264 -24.44 2.03 3.59
C THR A 264 -24.20 0.61 3.11
N SER A 265 -22.94 0.17 3.08
CA SER A 265 -22.57 -1.20 2.66
C SER A 265 -21.77 -1.91 3.74
N ARG A 266 -22.00 -3.21 3.92
CA ARG A 266 -21.45 -4.03 5.02
C ARG A 266 -20.87 -5.34 4.50
N ALA A 267 -19.75 -5.79 5.08
CA ALA A 267 -19.12 -7.06 4.74
C ALA A 267 -18.15 -7.55 5.83
N ALA A 268 -17.79 -8.83 5.79
CA ALA A 268 -16.74 -9.38 6.64
C ALA A 268 -15.32 -8.97 6.17
N ARG A 269 -15.13 -8.84 4.85
CA ARG A 269 -13.86 -8.44 4.21
C ARG A 269 -14.14 -7.51 3.04
N VAL A 270 -13.36 -6.44 2.87
CA VAL A 270 -13.46 -5.52 1.73
C VAL A 270 -12.10 -5.25 1.12
N GLU A 271 -11.92 -5.67 -0.13
CA GLU A 271 -10.68 -5.45 -0.88
C GLU A 271 -10.78 -4.12 -1.63
N TYR A 272 -9.77 -3.26 -1.46
CA TYR A 272 -9.73 -1.94 -2.06
C TYR A 272 -8.75 -1.89 -3.23
N ASP A 273 -9.21 -1.37 -4.35
CA ASP A 273 -8.38 -1.10 -5.53
C ASP A 273 -8.50 0.37 -5.91
N ASP A 274 -7.53 1.17 -5.48
CA ASP A 274 -7.44 2.60 -5.76
C ASP A 274 -7.32 2.88 -7.26
N THR A 275 -6.60 2.02 -8.00
CA THR A 275 -6.31 2.22 -9.43
C THR A 275 -7.55 2.09 -10.30
N ARG A 276 -8.50 1.25 -9.88
CA ARG A 276 -9.81 1.08 -10.52
C ARG A 276 -10.94 1.83 -9.81
N ASN A 277 -10.66 2.51 -8.69
CA ASN A 277 -11.66 3.10 -7.80
C ASN A 277 -12.80 2.11 -7.43
N VAL A 278 -12.44 0.87 -7.10
CA VAL A 278 -13.40 -0.21 -6.79
C VAL A 278 -13.15 -0.78 -5.40
N ALA A 279 -14.23 -0.99 -4.65
CA ALA A 279 -14.24 -1.83 -3.46
C ALA A 279 -15.00 -3.14 -3.74
N ARG A 280 -14.39 -4.30 -3.45
CA ARG A 280 -15.07 -5.62 -3.48
C ARG A 280 -15.40 -6.04 -2.06
N LEU A 281 -16.69 -6.14 -1.77
CA LEU A 281 -17.26 -6.56 -0.51
C LEU A 281 -17.54 -8.05 -0.54
N TYR A 282 -16.88 -8.81 0.34
CA TYR A 282 -17.03 -10.26 0.45
C TYR A 282 -17.84 -10.62 1.70
N GLY A 283 -18.96 -11.29 1.48
CA GLY A 283 -19.77 -11.89 2.53
C GLY A 283 -19.23 -13.25 2.97
N SER A 284 -19.56 -13.65 4.19
CA SER A 284 -19.52 -15.06 4.60
C SER A 284 -20.90 -15.69 4.39
N ALA A 285 -21.00 -17.01 4.60
CA ALA A 285 -22.30 -17.70 4.60
C ALA A 285 -23.22 -17.24 5.76
N GLU A 286 -22.64 -16.77 6.85
CA GLU A 286 -23.34 -16.29 8.05
C GLU A 286 -23.69 -14.79 7.96
N GLN A 287 -22.87 -14.02 7.25
CA GLN A 287 -23.02 -12.59 7.05
C GLN A 287 -22.73 -12.25 5.57
N PRO A 288 -23.75 -12.30 4.69
CA PRO A 288 -23.56 -11.91 3.29
C PRO A 288 -23.12 -10.44 3.17
N ALA A 289 -22.49 -10.09 2.06
CA ALA A 289 -22.24 -8.70 1.73
C ALA A 289 -23.59 -8.03 1.49
N GLU A 290 -23.79 -6.86 2.10
CA GLU A 290 -25.04 -6.11 2.06
C GLU A 290 -24.76 -4.68 1.57
N SER A 291 -25.67 -4.12 0.79
CA SER A 291 -25.65 -2.71 0.42
C SER A 291 -27.07 -2.16 0.44
N VAL A 292 -27.29 -1.11 1.23
CA VAL A 292 -28.60 -0.47 1.46
C VAL A 292 -28.54 0.99 1.03
N GLN A 293 -29.50 1.43 0.22
CA GLN A 293 -29.68 2.85 -0.13
C GLN A 293 -31.17 3.20 -0.13
N GLY A 294 -31.57 4.13 0.75
CA GLY A 294 -32.99 4.44 0.92
C GLY A 294 -33.75 3.21 1.44
N GLY A 295 -34.71 2.72 0.65
CA GLY A 295 -35.41 1.46 0.90
C GLY A 295 -34.76 0.23 0.26
N ASP A 296 -33.89 0.41 -0.73
CA ASP A 296 -33.37 -0.68 -1.54
C ASP A 296 -32.23 -1.41 -0.83
N THR A 297 -32.28 -2.74 -0.83
CA THR A 297 -31.31 -3.63 -0.18
C THR A 297 -30.84 -4.72 -1.13
N LEU A 298 -29.55 -4.71 -1.45
CA LEU A 298 -28.86 -5.75 -2.21
C LEU A 298 -28.04 -6.65 -1.26
N ARG A 299 -28.17 -7.97 -1.38
CA ARG A 299 -27.37 -8.96 -0.64
C ARG A 299 -26.78 -10.01 -1.58
N ALA A 300 -25.50 -10.31 -1.42
CA ALA A 300 -24.79 -11.30 -2.22
C ALA A 300 -23.57 -11.89 -1.50
N GLY A 301 -23.00 -12.96 -2.05
CA GLY A 301 -21.67 -13.45 -1.63
C GLY A 301 -20.55 -12.45 -1.95
N VAL A 302 -20.66 -11.76 -3.10
CA VAL A 302 -19.76 -10.66 -3.50
C VAL A 302 -20.59 -9.48 -4.01
N ILE A 303 -20.37 -8.29 -3.46
CA ILE A 303 -20.85 -7.02 -4.01
C ILE A 303 -19.63 -6.21 -4.45
N VAL A 304 -19.68 -5.69 -5.67
CA VAL A 304 -18.66 -4.76 -6.18
C VAL A 304 -19.24 -3.35 -6.19
N TYR A 305 -18.48 -2.41 -5.66
CA TYR A 305 -18.85 -1.01 -5.54
C TYR A 305 -17.90 -0.16 -6.39
N ASP A 306 -18.42 0.46 -7.45
CA ASP A 306 -17.74 1.51 -8.21
C ASP A 306 -17.84 2.83 -7.42
N LEU A 307 -16.69 3.32 -6.96
CA LEU A 307 -16.58 4.46 -6.05
C LEU A 307 -16.51 5.81 -6.76
N ASP A 308 -16.52 5.84 -8.09
CA ASP A 308 -16.56 7.07 -8.89
C ASP A 308 -17.95 7.32 -9.49
N ARG A 309 -18.66 6.25 -9.87
CA ARG A 309 -20.07 6.30 -10.33
C ARG A 309 -21.09 6.21 -9.21
N ASN A 310 -20.66 5.78 -8.03
CA ASN A 310 -21.53 5.52 -6.89
C ASN A 310 -22.54 4.39 -7.22
N GLU A 311 -22.09 3.33 -7.90
CA GLU A 311 -22.89 2.18 -8.39
C GLU A 311 -22.47 0.88 -7.69
N VAL A 312 -23.43 0.00 -7.41
CA VAL A 312 -23.17 -1.36 -6.85
C VAL A 312 -23.75 -2.45 -7.75
N TYR A 313 -23.01 -3.54 -7.92
CA TYR A 313 -23.48 -4.76 -8.59
C TYR A 313 -23.06 -6.01 -7.82
N ALA A 314 -23.87 -7.06 -7.91
CA ALA A 314 -23.58 -8.35 -7.29
C ALA A 314 -22.86 -9.28 -8.28
N GLU A 315 -21.74 -9.87 -7.86
CA GLU A 315 -21.08 -10.96 -8.57
C GLU A 315 -21.56 -12.30 -8.00
N LYS A 316 -22.02 -13.20 -8.86
CA LYS A 316 -22.46 -14.53 -8.42
C LYS A 316 -21.24 -15.41 -8.14
N ALA A 317 -20.89 -15.53 -6.87
CA ALA A 317 -19.95 -16.57 -6.41
C ALA A 317 -20.45 -17.97 -6.80
N GLU A 318 -19.53 -18.89 -7.05
CA GLU A 318 -19.87 -20.28 -7.37
C GLU A 318 -20.65 -20.93 -6.20
N GLY A 319 -21.84 -21.47 -6.48
CA GLY A 319 -22.77 -21.96 -5.45
C GLY A 319 -23.53 -20.88 -4.65
N GLY A 320 -23.23 -19.59 -4.83
CA GLY A 320 -23.86 -18.49 -4.09
C GLY A 320 -25.23 -18.05 -4.63
N THR A 321 -26.03 -17.46 -3.75
CA THR A 321 -27.29 -16.76 -4.08
C THR A 321 -27.11 -15.24 -4.08
N ILE A 322 -27.84 -14.55 -4.96
CA ILE A 322 -28.01 -13.10 -4.94
C ILE A 322 -29.48 -12.84 -4.60
N THR A 323 -29.73 -11.94 -3.64
CA THR A 323 -31.08 -11.53 -3.24
C THR A 323 -31.15 -10.01 -3.21
N GLY A 324 -32.29 -9.45 -3.64
CA GLY A 324 -32.53 -8.01 -3.65
C GLY A 324 -33.96 -7.74 -3.22
N GLU A 325 -34.13 -6.69 -2.44
CA GLU A 325 -35.42 -6.11 -2.05
C GLU A 325 -35.38 -4.65 -2.50
N PHE A 326 -36.32 -4.26 -3.36
CA PHE A 326 -36.38 -2.92 -3.95
C PHE A 326 -37.75 -2.35 -3.65
N ILE A 327 -37.81 -1.11 -3.19
CA ILE A 327 -39.07 -0.45 -2.85
C ILE A 327 -39.42 0.51 -3.97
N ASP A 328 -40.40 0.11 -4.78
CA ASP A 328 -41.05 1.03 -5.72
C ASP A 328 -41.56 2.25 -4.94
N GLY A 329 -40.97 3.41 -5.21
CA GLY A 329 -41.38 4.65 -4.59
C GLY A 329 -42.86 4.90 -4.87
N GLN A 330 -43.63 5.33 -3.86
CA GLN A 330 -45.03 5.70 -4.07
C GLN A 330 -45.11 6.85 -5.08
N GLU A 331 -45.37 6.52 -6.35
CA GLU A 331 -45.87 7.48 -7.32
C GLU A 331 -47.12 8.12 -6.73
N GLY A 332 -47.10 9.45 -6.62
CA GLY A 332 -48.16 10.20 -5.96
C GLY A 332 -49.48 10.09 -6.70
N SER A 333 -50.35 9.16 -6.28
CA SER A 333 -51.80 9.13 -6.58
C SER A 333 -52.18 9.38 -8.06
N GLY A 334 -51.42 8.82 -9.00
CA GLY A 334 -51.86 8.70 -10.40
C GLY A 334 -52.82 7.52 -10.52
N ALA A 335 -54.10 7.77 -10.83
CA ALA A 335 -55.11 6.71 -10.86
C ALA A 335 -54.80 5.65 -11.93
N ALA A 336 -54.32 4.48 -11.49
CA ALA A 336 -54.09 3.32 -12.35
C ALA A 336 -55.43 2.82 -12.91
N THR A 337 -55.74 3.22 -14.16
CA THR A 337 -56.87 2.67 -14.89
C THR A 337 -56.53 1.23 -15.26
N THR A 338 -57.23 0.26 -14.66
CA THR A 338 -57.02 -1.17 -14.90
C THR A 338 -57.34 -1.52 -16.36
N ALA A 339 -56.30 -1.67 -17.18
CA ALA A 339 -56.42 -2.22 -18.51
C ALA A 339 -56.70 -3.74 -18.41
N THR A 340 -57.91 -4.14 -18.80
CA THR A 340 -58.32 -5.55 -18.81
C THR A 340 -57.51 -6.34 -19.85
N PRO A 341 -56.98 -7.53 -19.53
CA PRO A 341 -56.23 -8.33 -20.50
C PRO A 341 -57.17 -8.85 -21.60
N THR A 342 -56.93 -8.40 -22.84
CA THR A 342 -57.66 -8.90 -24.02
C THR A 342 -57.13 -10.28 -24.39
N ALA A 343 -58.02 -11.27 -24.51
CA ALA A 343 -57.65 -12.63 -24.88
C ALA A 343 -57.12 -12.73 -26.34
N PRO A 344 -56.24 -13.69 -26.66
CA PRO A 344 -55.72 -13.85 -28.02
C PRO A 344 -56.83 -14.25 -29.01
N ALA A 345 -56.93 -13.54 -30.14
CA ALA A 345 -57.87 -13.88 -31.19
C ALA A 345 -57.38 -15.07 -32.03
N THR A 346 -58.27 -16.05 -32.25
CA THR A 346 -58.03 -17.22 -33.10
C THR A 346 -57.85 -16.82 -34.58
N PRO A 347 -56.86 -17.35 -35.32
CA PRO A 347 -56.67 -16.99 -36.71
C PRO A 347 -57.69 -17.65 -37.64
N THR A 348 -58.46 -16.84 -38.37
CA THR A 348 -59.42 -17.30 -39.39
C THR A 348 -58.71 -17.64 -40.69
N THR A 349 -58.94 -18.85 -41.21
CA THR A 349 -58.42 -19.30 -42.51
C THR A 349 -59.14 -18.58 -43.66
N PRO A 350 -58.44 -18.04 -44.68
CA PRO A 350 -59.09 -17.39 -45.80
C PRO A 350 -59.72 -18.41 -46.77
N GLN A 351 -61.02 -18.28 -47.03
CA GLN A 351 -61.67 -18.94 -48.16
C GLN A 351 -61.24 -18.26 -49.47
N ARG A 352 -60.92 -19.08 -50.47
CA ARG A 352 -60.52 -18.65 -51.82
C ARG A 352 -61.74 -18.66 -52.75
N PRO A 353 -61.90 -17.65 -53.64
CA PRO A 353 -62.88 -17.71 -54.72
C PRO A 353 -62.48 -18.72 -55.82
#